data_AF-A0A2U1Q2E2-F1
#
_entry.id   AF-A0A2U1Q2E2-F1
#
_cell.length_a   1.000
_cell.length_b   1.000
_cell.length_c   1.000
_cell.angle_alpha   90.00
_cell.angle_beta   90.00
_cell.angle_gamma   90.00
#
_symmetry.space_group_name_H-M   'P 1'
#
loop_
_entity.id
_entity.type
_entity.pdbx_description
1 polymer ?
#
loop_
_entity_poly.entity_id
_entity_poly.type
_entity_poly.pdbx_seq_one_letter_code
_entity_poly.pdbx_strand_id
1 'polypeptide(L)'
;MGMEEEQTVNLAAICTPADYNTRPLDTIYSNFIDALPVVKYCSENNKRLIHFSTCEVYGKTIGSYLPQDSPLRQDPAYYILKEDTSPCIFGSIDKQRWSYACAKQLIERLIYAEGAENGLEFTIVRPFNWIGPRMDFIPGIDGPSEGVPRVLACFSNDAIEAVHLMIENPARANGHIFNVGNPNNEVTVRQLAEMMTKVYAKVSGEDSIETPTIDVSSKEFYGEGYDDSDKRIPDMTIINKQLGKMPSLSLLLDYCSMKRYLQDAQVLADRCRGGYQCLVAFVEHKAPVLCVQWCPDKSSVFGSSAEDGCVNIWDYEQVGQTTERGPNAPPGLFFKHCGHSVSDDVETTSGGGTLQIWRMSDLIYRPRNEVLTELEDFKAHVAGCGPKA
;
A
#
# COMPACT_ATOMS: atom_id res chain seq x y z
N MET A 1 4.18 -24.53 21.68
CA MET A 1 4.63 -23.16 21.98
C MET A 1 4.01 -22.30 20.89
N GLY A 2 3.02 -21.47 21.23
CA GLY A 2 2.29 -20.68 20.23
C GLY A 2 3.23 -19.68 19.55
N MET A 3 2.98 -19.40 18.27
CA MET A 3 3.58 -18.28 17.56
C MET A 3 3.22 -16.98 18.31
N GLU A 4 4.07 -16.56 19.25
CA GLU A 4 4.00 -15.20 19.78
C GLU A 4 4.36 -14.24 18.66
N GLU A 5 3.52 -13.24 18.41
CA GLU A 5 3.85 -12.15 17.49
C GLU A 5 5.19 -11.52 17.91
N GLU A 6 6.19 -11.53 17.03
CA GLU A 6 7.51 -10.96 17.29
C GLU A 6 7.53 -9.42 17.12
N GLN A 7 6.51 -8.85 16.47
CA GLN A 7 6.43 -7.42 16.15
C GLN A 7 4.98 -6.92 16.05
N THR A 8 4.78 -5.62 16.28
CA THR A 8 3.49 -4.94 16.18
C THR A 8 3.55 -3.83 15.14
N VAL A 9 2.58 -3.78 14.23
CA VAL A 9 2.41 -2.70 13.25
C VAL A 9 1.13 -1.94 13.56
N ASN A 10 1.22 -0.69 14.00
CA ASN A 10 0.06 0.13 14.33
C ASN A 10 -0.34 1.02 13.15
N LEU A 11 -1.46 0.67 12.51
CA LEU A 11 -2.10 1.41 11.41
C LEU A 11 -3.41 2.10 11.83
N ALA A 12 -3.92 1.82 13.04
CA ALA A 12 -5.22 2.30 13.48
C ALA A 12 -5.18 3.81 13.73
N ALA A 13 -5.94 4.58 12.93
CA ALA A 13 -5.99 6.03 13.02
C ALA A 13 -7.19 6.60 12.25
N ILE A 14 -7.84 7.63 12.81
CA ILE A 14 -8.62 8.58 12.00
C ILE A 14 -7.63 9.41 11.20
N CYS A 15 -7.69 9.32 9.87
CA CYS A 15 -6.73 9.98 8.98
C CYS A 15 -7.37 10.73 7.81
N THR A 16 -8.65 11.05 7.87
CA THR A 16 -9.35 11.84 6.83
C THR A 16 -9.40 13.33 7.20
N PRO A 17 -8.80 14.27 6.41
CA PRO A 17 -8.73 15.69 6.76
C PRO A 17 -10.06 16.38 7.04
N ALA A 18 -11.14 15.93 6.40
CA ALA A 18 -12.49 16.44 6.65
C ALA A 18 -12.96 16.24 8.10
N ASP A 19 -12.40 15.26 8.82
CA ASP A 19 -12.71 14.97 10.21
C ASP A 19 -11.88 15.78 11.21
N TYR A 20 -10.74 16.35 10.80
CA TYR A 20 -9.78 16.92 11.76
C TYR A 20 -10.30 18.17 12.45
N ASN A 21 -11.00 19.03 11.70
CA ASN A 21 -11.61 20.27 12.20
C ASN A 21 -13.09 20.10 12.59
N THR A 22 -13.75 19.03 12.16
CA THR A 22 -15.16 18.75 12.48
C THR A 22 -15.33 17.82 13.68
N ARG A 23 -14.39 16.88 13.88
CA ARG A 23 -14.30 15.95 15.02
C ARG A 23 -12.89 15.99 15.66
N PRO A 24 -12.42 17.17 16.12
CA PRO A 24 -11.06 17.35 16.60
C PRO A 24 -10.76 16.51 17.86
N LEU A 25 -11.76 16.30 18.73
CA LEU A 25 -11.60 15.44 19.92
C LEU A 25 -11.33 14.00 19.49
N ASP A 26 -12.23 13.39 18.72
CA ASP A 26 -12.07 12.01 18.24
C ASP A 26 -10.73 11.83 17.49
N THR A 27 -10.35 12.84 16.69
CA THR A 27 -9.06 12.86 15.98
C THR A 27 -7.88 12.79 16.96
N ILE A 28 -7.88 13.58 18.03
CA ILE A 28 -6.82 13.56 19.06
C ILE A 28 -6.83 12.25 19.84
N TYR A 29 -8.00 11.77 20.26
CA TYR A 29 -8.12 10.49 20.98
C TYR A 29 -7.58 9.33 20.13
N SER A 30 -8.04 9.21 18.89
CA SER A 30 -7.62 8.14 17.98
C SER A 30 -6.12 8.14 17.69
N ASN A 31 -5.53 9.32 17.46
CA ASN A 31 -4.16 9.42 16.98
C ASN A 31 -3.10 9.52 18.08
N PHE A 32 -3.52 9.79 19.32
CA PHE A 32 -2.61 9.89 20.47
C PHE A 32 -3.03 8.95 21.60
N ILE A 33 -4.19 9.20 22.23
CA ILE A 33 -4.60 8.50 23.46
C ILE A 33 -4.77 7.00 23.22
N ASP A 34 -5.45 6.61 22.15
CA ASP A 34 -5.75 5.21 21.84
C ASP A 34 -4.51 4.43 21.37
N ALA A 35 -3.46 5.14 20.95
CA ALA A 35 -2.16 4.54 20.61
C ALA A 35 -1.29 4.29 21.85
N LEU A 36 -1.52 4.98 22.97
CA LEU A 36 -0.71 4.83 24.19
C LEU A 36 -0.68 3.39 24.72
N PRO A 37 -1.81 2.66 24.83
CA PRO A 37 -1.78 1.27 25.28
C PRO A 37 -0.93 0.38 24.37
N VAL A 38 -0.95 0.61 23.05
CA VAL A 38 -0.14 -0.17 22.10
C VAL A 38 1.36 0.05 22.38
N VAL A 39 1.79 1.30 22.50
CA VAL A 39 3.21 1.62 22.80
C VAL A 39 3.62 1.01 24.14
N LYS A 40 2.76 1.15 25.16
CA LYS A 40 2.99 0.60 26.50
C LYS A 40 3.15 -0.92 26.45
N TYR A 41 2.26 -1.64 25.77
CA TYR A 41 2.34 -3.10 25.67
C TYR A 41 3.56 -3.57 24.88
N CYS A 42 3.94 -2.86 23.81
CA CYS A 42 5.18 -3.16 23.09
C CYS A 42 6.41 -3.00 24.01
N SER A 43 6.46 -1.91 24.78
CA SER A 43 7.56 -1.65 25.73
C SER A 43 7.61 -2.70 26.86
N GLU A 44 6.48 -2.97 27.52
CA GLU A 44 6.39 -3.92 28.65
C GLU A 44 6.69 -5.38 28.27
N ASN A 45 6.44 -5.76 27.01
CA ASN A 45 6.63 -7.13 26.51
C ASN A 45 7.81 -7.28 25.55
N ASN A 46 8.69 -6.26 25.46
CA ASN A 46 9.85 -6.25 24.58
C ASN A 46 9.52 -6.59 23.12
N LYS A 47 8.38 -6.10 22.62
CA LYS A 47 7.95 -6.28 21.23
C LYS A 47 8.35 -5.07 20.41
N ARG A 48 8.89 -5.33 19.22
CA ARG A 48 9.26 -4.29 18.26
C ARG A 48 8.00 -3.58 17.74
N LEU A 49 8.02 -2.25 17.66
CA LEU A 49 6.90 -1.44 17.18
C LEU A 49 7.22 -0.74 15.85
N ILE A 50 6.40 -0.96 14.83
CA ILE A 50 6.34 -0.10 13.65
C ILE A 50 5.09 0.78 13.75
N HIS A 51 5.29 2.10 13.91
CA HIS A 51 4.19 3.04 14.08
C HIS A 51 4.01 3.92 12.85
N PHE A 52 2.77 4.00 12.34
CA PHE A 52 2.43 4.87 11.23
C PHE A 52 2.05 6.26 11.73
N SER A 53 2.95 7.19 11.48
CA SER A 53 2.71 8.62 11.60
C SER A 53 2.28 9.19 10.24
N THR A 54 2.78 10.36 9.85
CA THR A 54 2.33 11.09 8.67
C THR A 54 3.33 12.16 8.26
N CYS A 55 3.39 12.51 6.97
CA CYS A 55 4.09 13.72 6.53
C CYS A 55 3.47 15.01 7.09
N GLU A 56 2.23 14.98 7.60
CA GLU A 56 1.61 16.17 8.19
C GLU A 56 2.28 16.66 9.48
N VAL A 57 3.12 15.84 10.14
CA VAL A 57 3.90 16.28 11.31
C VAL A 57 4.90 17.38 10.99
N TYR A 58 5.33 17.51 9.73
CA TYR A 58 6.12 18.67 9.30
C TYR A 58 5.25 19.93 9.19
N GLY A 59 3.98 19.77 8.82
CA GLY A 59 3.03 20.85 8.63
C GLY A 59 3.34 21.71 7.41
N LYS A 60 3.67 22.98 7.63
CA LYS A 60 4.01 23.97 6.59
C LYS A 60 5.52 24.02 6.36
N THR A 61 5.93 24.37 5.15
CA THR A 61 7.34 24.63 4.85
C THR A 61 7.79 25.97 5.43
N ILE A 62 9.09 26.12 5.68
CA ILE A 62 9.68 27.42 6.05
C ILE A 62 9.46 28.43 4.92
N GLY A 63 9.57 27.98 3.66
CA GLY A 63 9.37 28.81 2.47
C GLY A 63 7.99 29.46 2.40
N SER A 64 6.96 28.86 3.01
CA SER A 64 5.59 29.38 3.03
C SER A 64 5.46 30.76 3.69
N TYR A 65 6.36 31.10 4.62
CA TYR A 65 6.37 32.37 5.36
C TYR A 65 7.16 33.49 4.68
N LEU A 66 7.86 33.18 3.58
CA LEU A 66 8.58 34.17 2.79
C LEU A 66 7.62 34.96 1.89
N PRO A 67 7.99 36.17 1.41
CA PRO A 67 7.25 36.85 0.35
C PRO A 67 7.02 35.94 -0.87
N GLN A 68 5.88 36.09 -1.56
CA GLN A 68 5.50 35.21 -2.67
C GLN A 68 6.52 35.19 -3.81
N ASP A 69 7.16 36.32 -4.07
CA ASP A 69 8.18 36.55 -5.10
C ASP A 69 9.61 36.26 -4.62
N SER A 70 9.79 35.79 -3.38
CA SER A 70 11.12 35.50 -2.83
C SER A 70 11.79 34.34 -3.59
N PRO A 71 13.01 34.51 -4.11
CA PRO A 71 13.73 33.45 -4.82
C PRO A 71 14.10 32.28 -3.88
N LEU A 72 14.18 32.53 -2.57
CA LEU A 72 14.47 31.50 -1.56
C LEU A 72 13.37 30.43 -1.48
N ARG A 73 12.15 30.70 -1.97
CA ARG A 73 11.11 29.67 -2.10
C ARG A 73 11.49 28.53 -3.05
N GLN A 74 12.45 28.76 -3.95
CA GLN A 74 12.98 27.75 -4.88
C GLN A 74 14.22 27.05 -4.35
N ASP A 75 14.77 27.48 -3.22
CA ASP A 75 15.90 26.81 -2.59
C ASP A 75 15.39 25.57 -1.81
N PRO A 76 15.92 24.36 -2.12
CA PRO A 76 15.58 23.13 -1.41
C PRO A 76 15.60 23.22 0.11
N ALA A 77 16.48 24.04 0.69
CA ALA A 77 16.58 24.25 2.14
C ALA A 77 15.28 24.77 2.78
N TYR A 78 14.37 25.35 1.98
CA TYR A 78 13.13 25.94 2.46
C TYR A 78 11.89 25.07 2.25
N TYR A 79 12.00 23.94 1.52
CA TYR A 79 10.85 23.08 1.22
C TYR A 79 11.11 21.57 1.28
N ILE A 80 12.36 21.09 1.25
CA ILE A 80 12.66 19.67 1.46
C ILE A 80 12.45 19.34 2.93
N LEU A 81 11.70 18.26 3.18
CA LEU A 81 11.33 17.81 4.52
C LEU A 81 12.20 16.62 4.93
N LYS A 82 13.23 16.89 5.72
CA LYS A 82 14.19 15.91 6.23
C LYS A 82 13.88 15.52 7.68
N GLU A 83 13.82 14.22 7.97
CA GLU A 83 13.26 13.65 9.20
C GLU A 83 13.98 14.09 10.46
N ASP A 84 15.30 14.24 10.38
CA ASP A 84 16.22 14.49 11.50
C ASP A 84 16.46 15.97 11.81
N THR A 85 16.04 16.88 10.93
CA THR A 85 16.46 18.30 10.98
C THR A 85 15.36 19.29 10.65
N SER A 86 14.36 18.91 9.85
CA SER A 86 13.28 19.85 9.48
C SER A 86 12.32 20.08 10.64
N PRO A 87 11.83 21.32 10.81
CA PRO A 87 10.91 21.66 11.90
C PRO A 87 9.50 21.13 11.65
N CYS A 88 8.72 21.05 12.73
CA CYS A 88 7.27 20.88 12.69
C CYS A 88 6.62 22.27 12.80
N ILE A 89 5.96 22.75 11.75
CA ILE A 89 5.37 24.10 11.70
C ILE A 89 3.86 23.99 11.48
N PHE A 90 3.08 24.33 12.49
CA PHE A 90 1.62 24.30 12.45
C PHE A 90 1.02 25.71 12.48
N GLY A 91 -0.24 25.82 12.06
CA GLY A 91 -1.04 27.03 12.23
C GLY A 91 -1.38 27.31 13.69
N SER A 92 -2.04 28.44 13.93
CA SER A 92 -2.56 28.84 15.24
C SER A 92 -3.64 27.88 15.75
N ILE A 93 -3.96 27.95 17.03
CA ILE A 93 -4.89 27.02 17.70
C ILE A 93 -6.31 27.05 17.10
N ASP A 94 -6.77 28.18 16.54
CA ASP A 94 -8.05 28.26 15.83
C ASP A 94 -8.09 27.43 14.54
N LYS A 95 -6.92 27.00 14.03
CA LYS A 95 -6.79 26.09 12.89
C LYS A 95 -6.83 24.64 13.34
N GLN A 96 -8.05 24.18 13.63
CA GLN A 96 -8.32 22.85 14.19
C GLN A 96 -7.85 21.68 13.31
N ARG A 97 -7.62 21.88 12.00
CA ARG A 97 -6.98 20.86 11.15
C ARG A 97 -5.68 20.30 11.76
N TRP A 98 -4.90 21.12 12.46
CA TRP A 98 -3.64 20.71 13.07
C TRP A 98 -3.81 19.82 14.31
N SER A 99 -5.04 19.51 14.73
CA SER A 99 -5.34 18.52 15.79
C SER A 99 -4.70 17.17 15.47
N TYR A 100 -4.84 16.70 14.23
CA TYR A 100 -4.25 15.46 13.72
C TYR A 100 -2.72 15.48 13.75
N ALA A 101 -2.12 16.50 13.13
CA ALA A 101 -0.65 16.62 13.03
C ALA A 101 0.01 16.75 14.40
N CYS A 102 -0.59 17.50 15.32
CA CYS A 102 -0.09 17.66 16.68
C CYS A 102 -0.20 16.36 17.49
N ALA A 103 -1.32 15.64 17.38
CA ALA A 103 -1.48 14.32 18.01
C ALA A 103 -0.43 13.32 17.49
N LYS A 104 -0.23 13.27 16.16
CA LYS A 104 0.82 12.46 15.53
C LYS A 104 2.23 12.87 15.93
N GLN A 105 2.52 14.16 16.05
CA GLN A 105 3.81 14.63 16.53
C GLN A 105 4.07 14.19 17.98
N LEU A 106 3.05 14.25 18.84
CA LEU A 106 3.20 13.90 20.25
C LEU A 106 3.39 12.40 20.46
N ILE A 107 2.68 11.54 19.71
CA ILE A 107 2.90 10.09 19.77
C ILE A 107 4.29 9.70 19.25
N GLU A 108 4.80 10.37 18.21
CA GLU A 108 6.18 10.15 17.74
C GLU A 108 7.21 10.48 18.82
N ARG A 109 7.04 11.62 19.51
CA ARG A 109 7.93 12.01 20.61
C ARG A 109 7.88 11.01 21.76
N LEU A 110 6.69 10.50 22.09
CA LEU A 110 6.51 9.50 23.13
C LEU A 110 7.21 8.19 22.78
N ILE A 111 7.02 7.69 21.54
CA ILE A 111 7.70 6.47 21.07
C ILE A 111 9.22 6.66 21.08
N TYR A 112 9.71 7.83 20.64
CA TYR A 112 11.14 8.12 20.67
C TYR A 112 11.68 8.17 22.10
N ALA A 113 10.93 8.74 23.05
CA ALA A 113 11.28 8.76 24.46
C ALA A 113 11.28 7.35 25.07
N GLU A 114 10.29 6.51 24.76
CA GLU A 114 10.26 5.10 25.17
C GLU A 114 11.48 4.33 24.65
N GLY A 115 11.92 4.60 23.41
CA GLY A 115 13.16 4.05 22.89
C GLY A 115 14.40 4.49 23.67
N ALA A 116 14.43 5.77 24.09
CA ALA A 116 15.57 6.34 24.81
C ALA A 116 15.63 5.93 26.29
N GLU A 117 14.49 5.89 26.98
CA GLU A 117 14.42 5.63 28.43
C GLU A 117 14.30 4.14 28.74
N ASN A 118 13.54 3.39 27.93
CA ASN A 118 13.19 2.00 28.21
C ASN A 118 13.73 1.00 27.17
N GLY A 119 14.38 1.48 26.11
CA GLY A 119 14.97 0.63 25.08
C GLY A 119 13.95 0.00 24.14
N LEU A 120 12.77 0.62 23.96
CA LEU A 120 11.79 0.17 22.97
C LEU A 120 12.42 0.14 21.57
N GLU A 121 12.39 -1.03 20.93
CA GLU A 121 12.74 -1.15 19.51
C GLU A 121 11.60 -0.62 18.65
N PHE A 122 11.84 0.45 17.89
CA PHE A 122 10.79 1.06 17.08
C PHE A 122 11.26 1.51 15.69
N THR A 123 10.31 1.64 14.77
CA THR A 123 10.46 2.36 13.50
C THR A 123 9.22 3.23 13.29
N ILE A 124 9.39 4.51 12.94
CA ILE A 124 8.28 5.41 12.62
C ILE A 124 8.22 5.62 11.11
N VAL A 125 7.03 5.46 10.54
CA VAL A 125 6.79 5.68 9.11
C VAL A 125 6.05 7.00 8.93
N ARG A 126 6.53 7.87 8.03
CA ARG A 126 5.85 9.09 7.58
C ARG A 126 5.46 8.94 6.11
N PRO A 127 4.23 8.47 5.82
CA PRO A 127 3.71 8.41 4.45
C PRO A 127 3.58 9.80 3.81
N PHE A 128 4.10 9.97 2.59
CA PHE A 128 4.03 11.22 1.81
C PHE A 128 2.93 11.16 0.77
N ASN A 129 1.70 11.13 1.27
CA ASN A 129 0.49 10.82 0.53
C ASN A 129 0.65 9.41 -0.08
N TRP A 130 -0.16 8.42 0.29
CA TRP A 130 -0.15 7.12 -0.39
C TRP A 130 -1.51 6.93 -1.09
N ILE A 131 -1.49 6.43 -2.32
CA ILE A 131 -2.60 6.22 -3.26
C ILE A 131 -2.59 4.73 -3.60
N GLY A 132 -3.74 4.12 -3.75
CA GLY A 132 -3.78 2.70 -4.04
C GLY A 132 -5.17 2.25 -4.43
N PRO A 133 -5.32 1.03 -4.95
CA PRO A 133 -6.60 0.33 -4.86
C PRO A 133 -7.03 0.28 -3.39
N ARG A 134 -8.34 0.41 -3.12
CA ARG A 134 -8.94 0.43 -1.75
C ARG A 134 -8.53 1.62 -0.88
N MET A 135 -8.06 2.72 -1.47
CA MET A 135 -7.84 3.95 -0.70
C MET A 135 -9.19 4.59 -0.34
N ASP A 136 -9.43 4.79 0.96
CA ASP A 136 -10.65 5.37 1.54
C ASP A 136 -11.92 4.65 1.07
N PHE A 137 -12.76 5.35 0.31
CA PHE A 137 -14.05 4.89 -0.21
C PHE A 137 -14.53 5.85 -1.31
N ILE A 138 -15.46 5.37 -2.14
CA ILE A 138 -16.27 6.13 -3.08
C ILE A 138 -17.62 6.45 -2.41
N PRO A 139 -17.96 7.75 -2.21
CA PRO A 139 -19.23 8.15 -1.61
C PRO A 139 -20.43 7.55 -2.36
N GLY A 140 -21.32 6.89 -1.62
CA GLY A 140 -22.53 6.28 -2.16
C GLY A 140 -22.34 4.91 -2.84
N ILE A 141 -21.13 4.36 -2.86
CA ILE A 141 -20.85 3.00 -3.33
C ILE A 141 -20.40 2.11 -2.16
N ASP A 142 -19.25 2.42 -1.58
CA ASP A 142 -18.60 1.65 -0.52
C ASP A 142 -18.27 2.50 0.72
N GLY A 143 -18.73 3.76 0.75
CA GLY A 143 -18.70 4.62 1.93
C GLY A 143 -19.91 5.56 2.04
N PRO A 144 -19.96 6.36 3.12
CA PRO A 144 -21.07 7.28 3.37
C PRO A 144 -21.28 8.25 2.22
N SER A 145 -22.54 8.48 1.82
CA SER A 145 -22.88 9.37 0.69
C SER A 145 -22.39 10.81 0.88
N GLU A 146 -22.26 11.26 2.13
CA GLU A 146 -21.80 12.61 2.52
C GLU A 146 -20.31 12.65 2.92
N GLY A 147 -19.58 11.54 2.78
CA GLY A 147 -18.18 11.45 3.17
C GLY A 147 -17.24 12.10 2.15
N VAL A 148 -16.18 12.77 2.62
CA VAL A 148 -15.16 13.39 1.76
C VAL A 148 -13.86 12.57 1.81
N PRO A 149 -13.49 11.82 0.75
CA PRO A 149 -12.25 11.07 0.70
C PRO A 149 -11.02 12.00 0.55
N ARG A 150 -9.82 11.47 0.83
CA ARG A 150 -8.57 12.24 0.73
C ARG A 150 -8.20 12.59 -0.71
N VAL A 151 -7.58 13.76 -0.88
CA VAL A 151 -6.94 14.19 -2.14
C VAL A 151 -5.49 13.68 -2.19
N LEU A 152 -5.08 13.26 -3.39
CA LEU A 152 -4.05 12.24 -3.68
C LEU A 152 -2.59 12.75 -3.76
N ALA A 153 -1.61 11.90 -3.43
CA ALA A 153 -0.24 11.84 -4.01
C ALA A 153 0.45 10.49 -3.61
N CYS A 154 1.45 9.97 -4.37
CA CYS A 154 2.26 8.70 -4.35
C CYS A 154 1.59 7.31 -4.19
N PHE A 155 1.98 6.22 -4.88
CA PHE A 155 1.23 4.93 -4.87
C PHE A 155 1.76 3.80 -3.95
N SER A 156 0.85 2.89 -3.55
CA SER A 156 0.95 1.93 -2.43
C SER A 156 1.99 0.83 -2.61
N ASN A 157 2.33 0.41 -3.84
CA ASN A 157 3.26 -0.72 -4.02
C ASN A 157 4.70 -0.37 -3.61
N ASP A 158 5.20 0.80 -4.01
CA ASP A 158 6.53 1.29 -3.60
C ASP A 158 6.59 1.51 -2.07
N ALA A 159 5.46 1.95 -1.50
CA ALA A 159 5.31 2.14 -0.07
C ALA A 159 5.27 0.82 0.73
N ILE A 160 4.57 -0.20 0.22
CA ILE A 160 4.53 -1.53 0.82
C ILE A 160 5.92 -2.17 0.79
N GLU A 161 6.66 -2.02 -0.31
CA GLU A 161 8.04 -2.50 -0.40
C GLU A 161 8.94 -1.83 0.66
N ALA A 162 8.82 -0.51 0.84
CA ALA A 162 9.54 0.20 1.89
C ALA A 162 9.22 -0.35 3.30
N VAL A 163 7.94 -0.61 3.59
CA VAL A 163 7.50 -1.19 4.87
C VAL A 163 8.00 -2.62 5.03
N HIS A 164 7.97 -3.42 3.97
CA HIS A 164 8.50 -4.78 3.97
C HIS A 164 10.00 -4.77 4.29
N LEU A 165 10.77 -3.87 3.69
CA LEU A 165 12.19 -3.70 4.00
C LEU A 165 12.41 -3.27 5.45
N MET A 166 11.56 -2.41 6.02
CA MET A 166 11.63 -2.07 7.45
C MET A 166 11.36 -3.29 8.32
N ILE A 167 10.41 -4.14 7.97
CA ILE A 167 10.09 -5.38 8.68
C ILE A 167 11.29 -6.33 8.66
N GLU A 168 11.83 -6.64 7.49
CA GLU A 168 12.90 -7.63 7.29
C GLU A 168 14.29 -7.16 7.77
N ASN A 169 14.49 -5.85 7.98
CA ASN A 169 15.79 -5.27 8.34
C ASN A 169 15.76 -4.48 9.67
N PRO A 170 15.37 -5.09 10.81
CA PRO A 170 15.27 -4.40 12.09
C PRO A 170 16.59 -3.74 12.52
N ALA A 171 17.73 -4.39 12.25
CA ALA A 171 19.06 -3.84 12.55
C ALA A 171 19.37 -2.50 11.85
N ARG A 172 18.70 -2.20 10.74
CA ARG A 172 18.87 -0.95 9.98
C ARG A 172 17.70 0.02 10.15
N ALA A 173 16.55 -0.48 10.59
CA ALA A 173 15.30 0.27 10.73
C ALA A 173 15.02 0.73 12.17
N ASN A 174 15.49 -0.01 13.18
CA ASN A 174 15.23 0.33 14.58
C ASN A 174 15.85 1.71 14.93
N GLY A 175 15.11 2.50 15.70
CA GLY A 175 15.46 3.86 16.10
C GLY A 175 15.28 4.94 15.02
N HIS A 176 14.87 4.57 13.81
CA HIS A 176 14.74 5.50 12.69
C HIS A 176 13.30 5.95 12.44
N ILE A 177 13.21 7.16 11.89
CA ILE A 177 12.00 7.72 11.29
C ILE A 177 12.25 7.77 9.78
N PHE A 178 11.30 7.30 8.99
CA PHE A 178 11.43 7.26 7.53
C PHE A 178 10.31 8.03 6.83
N ASN A 179 10.71 8.98 5.99
CA ASN A 179 9.86 9.47 4.92
C ASN A 179 9.67 8.37 3.88
N VAL A 180 8.42 8.10 3.50
CA VAL A 180 8.10 7.16 2.42
C VAL A 180 7.22 7.87 1.40
N GLY A 181 7.82 8.26 0.28
CA GLY A 181 7.14 8.84 -0.86
C GLY A 181 8.04 8.99 -2.07
N ASN A 182 7.53 9.64 -3.11
CA ASN A 182 8.26 9.87 -4.35
C ASN A 182 8.43 11.38 -4.61
N PRO A 183 9.63 11.95 -4.41
CA PRO A 183 9.85 13.39 -4.62
C PRO A 183 9.74 13.82 -6.09
N ASN A 184 9.76 12.87 -7.04
CA ASN A 184 9.65 13.17 -8.47
C ASN A 184 8.20 13.26 -8.96
N ASN A 185 7.23 12.83 -8.15
CA ASN A 185 5.81 12.85 -8.47
C ASN A 185 5.11 14.10 -7.90
N GLU A 186 5.81 15.22 -7.85
CA GLU A 186 5.25 16.50 -7.40
C GLU A 186 4.30 17.09 -8.45
N VAL A 187 3.06 17.34 -8.05
CA VAL A 187 2.06 18.06 -8.83
C VAL A 187 1.16 18.89 -7.93
N THR A 188 0.65 20.00 -8.44
CA THR A 188 -0.44 20.74 -7.79
C THR A 188 -1.75 19.95 -7.87
N VAL A 189 -2.71 20.23 -6.96
CA VAL A 189 -4.05 19.62 -6.99
C VAL A 189 -4.75 19.84 -8.34
N ARG A 190 -4.56 21.01 -8.95
CA ARG A 190 -5.09 21.31 -10.30
C ARG A 190 -4.47 20.43 -11.38
N GLN A 191 -3.14 20.33 -11.41
CA GLN A 191 -2.44 19.45 -12.36
C GLN A 191 -2.81 17.98 -12.17
N LEU A 192 -2.98 17.54 -10.92
CA LEU A 192 -3.49 16.22 -10.60
C LEU A 192 -4.88 16.00 -11.21
N ALA A 193 -5.84 16.90 -10.98
CA ALA A 193 -7.18 16.80 -11.57
C ALA A 193 -7.16 16.76 -13.11
N GLU A 194 -6.32 17.59 -13.74
CA GLU A 194 -6.11 17.58 -15.19
C GLU A 194 -5.50 16.27 -15.71
N MET A 195 -4.55 15.69 -14.99
CA MET A 195 -3.99 14.37 -15.34
C MET A 195 -5.02 13.27 -15.16
N MET A 196 -5.75 13.27 -14.05
CA MET A 196 -6.79 12.29 -13.76
C MET A 196 -7.86 12.30 -14.85
N THR A 197 -8.34 13.47 -15.25
CA THR A 197 -9.36 13.62 -16.30
C THR A 197 -8.87 13.16 -17.66
N LYS A 198 -7.63 13.49 -18.05
CA LYS A 198 -7.02 12.99 -19.30
C LYS A 198 -6.87 11.48 -19.33
N VAL A 199 -6.34 10.90 -18.26
CA VAL A 199 -6.18 9.44 -18.19
C VAL A 199 -7.55 8.78 -18.05
N TYR A 200 -8.50 9.42 -17.38
CA TYR A 200 -9.87 8.97 -17.33
C TYR A 200 -10.43 8.83 -18.75
N ALA A 201 -10.48 9.91 -19.54
CA ALA A 201 -10.96 9.88 -20.92
C ALA A 201 -10.28 8.77 -21.76
N LYS A 202 -8.94 8.67 -21.67
CA LYS A 202 -8.17 7.64 -22.40
C LYS A 202 -8.56 6.20 -22.01
N VAL A 203 -8.81 5.94 -20.74
CA VAL A 203 -9.07 4.59 -20.22
C VAL A 203 -10.55 4.21 -20.26
N SER A 204 -11.50 5.16 -20.13
CA SER A 204 -12.93 4.87 -20.33
C SER A 204 -13.32 4.85 -21.80
N GLY A 205 -12.56 5.53 -22.68
CA GLY A 205 -12.97 5.76 -24.06
C GLY A 205 -14.09 6.81 -24.17
N GLU A 206 -14.40 7.51 -23.09
CA GLU A 206 -15.36 8.60 -23.05
C GLU A 206 -14.69 9.93 -23.40
N ASP A 207 -15.45 10.85 -23.99
CA ASP A 207 -14.98 12.19 -24.31
C ASP A 207 -14.69 13.00 -23.05
N SER A 208 -13.71 13.90 -23.17
CA SER A 208 -13.39 14.86 -22.09
C SER A 208 -14.56 15.82 -21.87
N ILE A 209 -14.93 16.02 -20.61
CA ILE A 209 -15.89 17.05 -20.19
C ILE A 209 -15.30 18.44 -20.50
N GLU A 210 -16.11 19.34 -21.04
CA GLU A 210 -15.70 20.69 -21.46
C GLU A 210 -15.12 21.51 -20.29
N THR A 211 -15.73 21.41 -19.11
CA THR A 211 -15.23 22.01 -17.86
C THR A 211 -15.10 20.92 -16.79
N PRO A 212 -13.95 20.24 -16.68
CA PRO A 212 -13.80 19.07 -15.82
C PRO A 212 -13.50 19.41 -14.35
N THR A 213 -13.25 20.68 -14.03
CA THR A 213 -12.90 21.14 -12.67
C THR A 213 -13.63 22.42 -12.32
N ILE A 214 -14.02 22.54 -11.05
CA ILE A 214 -14.58 23.76 -10.47
C ILE A 214 -13.77 24.16 -9.24
N ASP A 215 -13.59 25.46 -9.04
CA ASP A 215 -12.93 25.97 -7.84
C ASP A 215 -13.97 26.16 -6.73
N VAL A 216 -13.69 25.62 -5.55
CA VAL A 216 -14.53 25.71 -4.36
C VAL A 216 -13.70 26.26 -3.20
N SER A 217 -14.29 27.10 -2.36
CA SER A 217 -13.56 27.64 -1.21
C SER A 217 -13.32 26.55 -0.16
N SER A 218 -12.17 26.61 0.53
CA SER A 218 -11.88 25.65 1.61
C SER A 218 -12.90 25.69 2.74
N LYS A 219 -13.47 26.86 3.03
CA LYS A 219 -14.55 27.02 4.01
C LYS A 219 -15.83 26.29 3.59
N GLU A 220 -16.15 26.29 2.30
CA GLU A 220 -17.31 25.56 1.77
C GLU A 220 -17.06 24.05 1.74
N PHE A 221 -15.84 23.62 1.39
CA PHE A 221 -15.52 22.20 1.24
C PHE A 221 -15.16 21.50 2.55
N TYR A 222 -14.28 22.09 3.37
CA TYR A 222 -13.78 21.52 4.63
C TYR A 222 -14.38 22.16 5.88
N GLY A 223 -15.03 23.32 5.76
CA GLY A 223 -15.60 24.02 6.91
C GLY A 223 -14.64 25.00 7.60
N GLU A 224 -15.09 25.50 8.76
CA GLU A 224 -14.32 26.43 9.58
C GLU A 224 -13.07 25.78 10.19
N GLY A 225 -12.02 26.57 10.43
CA GLY A 225 -10.79 26.08 11.08
C GLY A 225 -9.88 25.22 10.18
N TYR A 226 -10.17 25.15 8.88
CA TYR A 226 -9.26 24.55 7.90
C TYR A 226 -8.01 25.43 7.67
N ASP A 227 -6.90 24.77 7.36
CA ASP A 227 -5.60 25.33 6.97
C ASP A 227 -4.94 24.30 6.03
N ASP A 228 -3.72 24.48 5.53
CA ASP A 228 -3.08 23.39 4.78
C ASP A 228 -1.56 23.39 4.82
N SER A 229 -0.98 22.23 4.50
CA SER A 229 0.42 22.13 4.10
C SER A 229 0.59 22.68 2.68
N ASP A 230 1.57 23.55 2.47
CA ASP A 230 1.78 24.21 1.19
C ASP A 230 2.55 23.35 0.17
N LYS A 231 3.55 22.61 0.63
CA LYS A 231 4.42 21.78 -0.23
C LYS A 231 4.97 20.62 0.59
N ARG A 232 4.97 19.41 0.01
CA ARG A 232 5.41 18.18 0.68
C ARG A 232 6.40 17.42 -0.19
N ILE A 233 7.69 17.66 0.04
CA ILE A 233 8.77 16.98 -0.69
C ILE A 233 9.61 16.19 0.31
N PRO A 234 9.57 14.85 0.27
CA PRO A 234 10.34 14.03 1.20
C PRO A 234 11.83 14.11 0.85
N ASP A 235 12.67 14.35 1.86
CA ASP A 235 14.06 13.94 1.76
C ASP A 235 14.14 12.41 1.80
N MET A 236 14.93 11.82 0.90
CA MET A 236 15.05 10.36 0.76
C MET A 236 16.42 9.85 1.25
N THR A 237 17.24 10.69 1.89
CA THR A 237 18.62 10.35 2.25
C THR A 237 18.67 9.23 3.28
N ILE A 238 17.84 9.30 4.33
CA ILE A 238 17.88 8.35 5.45
C ILE A 238 17.35 6.99 4.98
N ILE A 239 16.17 6.95 4.35
CA ILE A 239 15.60 5.69 3.85
C ILE A 239 16.50 5.03 2.80
N ASN A 240 17.10 5.79 1.87
CA ASN A 240 17.99 5.21 0.87
C ASN A 240 19.29 4.68 1.48
N LYS A 241 19.82 5.37 2.51
CA LYS A 241 21.00 4.92 3.24
C LYS A 241 20.72 3.64 4.03
N GLN A 242 19.54 3.52 4.65
CA GLN A 242 19.23 2.40 5.53
C GLN A 242 18.59 1.20 4.84
N LEU A 243 17.79 1.39 3.80
CA LEU A 243 17.02 0.32 3.17
C LEU A 243 17.38 0.13 1.68
N GLY A 244 18.32 0.92 1.16
CA GLY A 244 18.69 0.89 -0.25
C GLY A 244 17.80 1.80 -1.09
N LYS A 245 18.12 1.91 -2.39
CA LYS A 245 17.37 2.81 -3.29
C LYS A 245 15.95 2.29 -3.47
N MET A 246 14.96 3.11 -3.09
CA MET A 246 13.55 2.77 -3.27
C MET A 246 13.17 2.70 -4.75
N PRO A 247 12.28 1.77 -5.15
CA PRO A 247 11.66 1.80 -6.47
C PRO A 247 10.86 3.11 -6.63
N SER A 248 10.79 3.60 -7.86
CA SER A 248 10.09 4.84 -8.19
C SER A 248 9.22 4.59 -9.40
N LEU A 249 7.94 4.30 -9.17
CA LEU A 249 6.97 4.26 -10.23
C LEU A 249 6.53 5.67 -10.65
N SER A 250 6.31 5.86 -11.95
CA SER A 250 5.81 7.14 -12.46
C SER A 250 4.33 7.30 -12.09
N LEU A 251 3.95 8.52 -11.72
CA LEU A 251 2.57 8.88 -11.34
C LEU A 251 1.49 8.44 -12.35
N LEU A 252 1.81 8.39 -13.65
CA LEU A 252 0.89 7.96 -14.70
C LEU A 252 0.55 6.46 -14.62
N LEU A 253 1.53 5.62 -14.33
CA LEU A 253 1.35 4.17 -14.25
C LEU A 253 0.56 3.79 -12.99
N ASP A 254 0.80 4.51 -11.90
CA ASP A 254 0.06 4.42 -10.64
C ASP A 254 -1.43 4.69 -10.85
N TYR A 255 -1.76 5.78 -11.55
CA TYR A 255 -3.13 6.15 -11.81
C TYR A 255 -3.86 5.15 -12.71
N CYS A 256 -3.21 4.65 -13.77
CA CYS A 256 -3.79 3.61 -14.62
C CYS A 256 -4.18 2.36 -13.82
N SER A 257 -3.37 1.98 -12.82
CA SER A 257 -3.63 0.83 -11.95
C SER A 257 -4.81 1.07 -11.02
N MET A 258 -4.92 2.27 -10.44
CA MET A 258 -6.07 2.67 -9.61
C MET A 258 -7.38 2.68 -10.39
N LYS A 259 -7.38 3.27 -11.60
CA LYS A 259 -8.60 3.36 -12.40
C LYS A 259 -9.07 1.98 -12.85
N ARG A 260 -8.17 1.08 -13.24
CA ARG A 260 -8.55 -0.30 -13.58
C ARG A 260 -9.27 -0.97 -12.41
N TYR A 261 -8.74 -0.79 -11.20
CA TYR A 261 -9.42 -1.25 -9.98
C TYR A 261 -10.80 -0.60 -9.78
N LEU A 262 -10.93 0.72 -9.93
CA LEU A 262 -12.21 1.43 -9.76
C LEU A 262 -13.24 1.05 -10.83
N GLN A 263 -12.82 0.85 -12.09
CA GLN A 263 -13.69 0.35 -13.16
C GLN A 263 -14.16 -1.06 -12.87
N ASP A 264 -13.26 -1.95 -12.47
CA ASP A 264 -13.60 -3.33 -12.09
C ASP A 264 -14.56 -3.34 -10.89
N ALA A 265 -14.33 -2.48 -9.89
CA ALA A 265 -15.21 -2.31 -8.72
C ALA A 265 -16.58 -1.73 -9.08
N GLN A 266 -16.65 -0.74 -9.99
CA GLN A 266 -17.91 -0.15 -10.46
C GLN A 266 -18.72 -1.18 -11.27
N VAL A 267 -18.06 -1.94 -12.16
CA VAL A 267 -18.69 -3.03 -12.92
C VAL A 267 -19.26 -4.09 -11.97
N LEU A 268 -18.54 -4.41 -10.89
CA LEU A 268 -19.03 -5.29 -9.83
C LEU A 268 -20.21 -4.67 -9.08
N ALA A 269 -20.12 -3.40 -8.67
CA ALA A 269 -21.18 -2.70 -7.94
C ALA A 269 -22.48 -2.55 -8.75
N ASP A 270 -22.39 -2.22 -10.05
CA ASP A 270 -23.55 -2.10 -10.93
C ASP A 270 -24.20 -3.47 -11.20
N ARG A 271 -23.42 -4.56 -11.21
CA ARG A 271 -23.94 -5.93 -11.25
C ARG A 271 -24.58 -6.36 -9.92
N CYS A 272 -24.13 -5.81 -8.79
CA CYS A 272 -24.66 -6.12 -7.46
C CYS A 272 -25.96 -5.36 -7.10
N ARG A 273 -26.35 -4.30 -7.84
CA ARG A 273 -27.61 -3.55 -7.62
C ARG A 273 -28.89 -4.38 -7.88
N GLY A 274 -28.78 -5.58 -8.46
CA GLY A 274 -29.89 -6.49 -8.73
C GLY A 274 -30.28 -7.44 -7.59
N GLY A 275 -29.67 -7.31 -6.41
CA GLY A 275 -29.80 -8.26 -5.31
C GLY A 275 -28.66 -9.27 -5.28
N TYR A 276 -28.35 -9.78 -4.09
CA TYR A 276 -27.25 -10.74 -3.87
C TYR A 276 -27.59 -12.09 -4.50
N GLN A 277 -27.29 -12.26 -5.79
CA GLN A 277 -27.32 -13.55 -6.45
C GLN A 277 -25.88 -14.05 -6.61
N CYS A 278 -25.60 -15.25 -6.11
CA CYS A 278 -24.32 -15.92 -6.35
C CYS A 278 -24.13 -16.06 -7.87
N LEU A 279 -23.11 -15.37 -8.43
CA LEU A 279 -22.83 -15.38 -9.87
C LEU A 279 -22.23 -16.72 -10.30
N VAL A 280 -21.23 -17.20 -9.55
CA VAL A 280 -20.54 -18.48 -9.76
C VAL A 280 -20.07 -18.99 -8.40
N ALA A 281 -20.32 -20.28 -8.12
CA ALA A 281 -19.76 -20.96 -6.96
C ALA A 281 -18.53 -21.78 -7.39
N PHE A 282 -17.36 -21.46 -6.82
CA PHE A 282 -16.12 -22.20 -7.04
C PHE A 282 -16.00 -23.31 -6.01
N VAL A 283 -16.44 -24.51 -6.37
CA VAL A 283 -16.57 -25.65 -5.45
C VAL A 283 -15.50 -26.69 -5.78
N GLU A 284 -14.39 -26.66 -5.04
CA GLU A 284 -13.34 -27.70 -5.11
C GLU A 284 -12.66 -27.96 -3.77
N HIS A 285 -12.67 -26.98 -2.88
CA HIS A 285 -12.17 -27.20 -1.53
C HIS A 285 -13.10 -28.13 -0.76
N LYS A 286 -12.49 -29.10 -0.05
CA LYS A 286 -13.19 -30.10 0.77
C LYS A 286 -13.29 -29.71 2.24
N ALA A 287 -12.68 -28.58 2.60
CA ALA A 287 -12.66 -27.99 3.94
C ALA A 287 -12.78 -26.46 3.83
N PRO A 288 -12.96 -25.73 4.96
CA PRO A 288 -13.07 -24.28 4.96
C PRO A 288 -11.91 -23.58 4.24
N VAL A 289 -12.26 -22.64 3.36
CA VAL A 289 -11.29 -21.77 2.66
C VAL A 289 -10.76 -20.75 3.66
N LEU A 290 -9.44 -20.72 3.81
CA LEU A 290 -8.75 -19.85 4.76
C LEU A 290 -8.29 -18.54 4.12
N CYS A 291 -7.93 -18.57 2.83
CA CYS A 291 -7.41 -17.41 2.13
C CYS A 291 -7.86 -17.40 0.67
N VAL A 292 -8.10 -16.21 0.13
CA VAL A 292 -8.35 -15.94 -1.28
C VAL A 292 -7.58 -14.70 -1.68
N GLN A 293 -6.82 -14.77 -2.78
CA GLN A 293 -6.03 -13.65 -3.26
C GLN A 293 -6.07 -13.54 -4.78
N TRP A 294 -6.38 -12.35 -5.28
CA TRP A 294 -6.41 -12.06 -6.72
C TRP A 294 -5.00 -11.94 -7.30
N CYS A 295 -4.83 -12.39 -8.53
CA CYS A 295 -3.61 -12.17 -9.30
C CYS A 295 -3.45 -10.67 -9.59
N PRO A 296 -2.29 -10.06 -9.28
CA PRO A 296 -2.08 -8.63 -9.52
C PRO A 296 -2.02 -8.28 -11.02
N ASP A 297 -1.60 -9.22 -11.86
CA ASP A 297 -1.35 -8.99 -13.29
C ASP A 297 -2.52 -9.40 -14.19
N LYS A 298 -3.46 -10.21 -13.69
CA LYS A 298 -4.62 -10.69 -14.44
C LYS A 298 -5.87 -10.70 -13.56
N SER A 299 -6.78 -9.75 -13.81
CA SER A 299 -8.01 -9.56 -13.03
C SER A 299 -8.94 -10.76 -13.03
N SER A 300 -8.85 -11.64 -14.03
CA SER A 300 -9.66 -12.86 -14.10
C SER A 300 -9.19 -13.98 -13.17
N VAL A 301 -7.95 -13.89 -12.68
CA VAL A 301 -7.27 -14.99 -11.97
C VAL A 301 -7.20 -14.72 -10.47
N PHE A 302 -7.45 -15.74 -9.67
CA PHE A 302 -7.25 -15.69 -8.22
C PHE A 302 -6.80 -17.04 -7.66
N GLY A 303 -6.06 -17.01 -6.56
CA GLY A 303 -5.70 -18.18 -5.77
C GLY A 303 -6.62 -18.34 -4.56
N SER A 304 -6.85 -19.58 -4.13
CA SER A 304 -7.49 -19.90 -2.86
C SER A 304 -6.74 -21.01 -2.14
N SER A 305 -6.68 -20.96 -0.81
CA SER A 305 -6.16 -22.03 0.04
C SER A 305 -7.16 -22.40 1.12
N ALA A 306 -7.16 -23.67 1.53
CA ALA A 306 -8.09 -24.19 2.53
C ALA A 306 -7.42 -25.19 3.49
N GLU A 307 -8.14 -25.54 4.56
CA GLU A 307 -7.74 -26.56 5.53
C GLU A 307 -7.61 -27.97 4.93
N ASP A 308 -8.05 -28.18 3.69
CA ASP A 308 -7.88 -29.44 2.97
C ASP A 308 -6.45 -29.67 2.45
N GLY A 309 -5.53 -28.76 2.79
CA GLY A 309 -4.13 -28.83 2.41
C GLY A 309 -3.90 -28.60 0.92
N CYS A 310 -4.86 -27.95 0.24
CA CYS A 310 -4.77 -27.62 -1.17
C CYS A 310 -4.72 -26.11 -1.42
N VAL A 311 -3.98 -25.74 -2.46
CA VAL A 311 -4.00 -24.41 -3.08
C VAL A 311 -4.55 -24.56 -4.49
N ASN A 312 -5.57 -23.78 -4.81
CA ASN A 312 -6.22 -23.74 -6.11
C ASN A 312 -5.95 -22.39 -6.77
N ILE A 313 -5.67 -22.38 -8.07
CA ILE A 313 -5.65 -21.17 -8.90
C ILE A 313 -6.83 -21.26 -9.86
N TRP A 314 -7.59 -20.19 -9.91
CA TRP A 314 -8.83 -20.05 -10.65
C TRP A 314 -8.69 -18.97 -11.70
N ASP A 315 -9.42 -19.12 -12.81
CA ASP A 315 -9.63 -18.10 -13.84
C ASP A 315 -11.13 -18.04 -14.14
N TYR A 316 -11.83 -17.02 -13.64
CA TYR A 316 -13.29 -16.96 -13.75
C TYR A 316 -13.75 -16.70 -15.19
N GLU A 317 -12.91 -16.15 -16.07
CA GLU A 317 -13.25 -15.97 -17.49
C GLU A 317 -13.41 -17.32 -18.20
N GLN A 318 -12.80 -18.38 -17.68
CA GLN A 318 -12.90 -19.73 -18.22
C GLN A 318 -14.16 -20.47 -17.75
N VAL A 319 -14.95 -19.89 -16.84
CA VAL A 319 -16.22 -20.47 -16.39
C VAL A 319 -17.24 -20.36 -17.53
N GLY A 320 -17.72 -21.50 -18.02
CA GLY A 320 -18.70 -21.57 -19.11
C GLY A 320 -18.10 -21.66 -20.53
N GLN A 321 -16.77 -21.64 -20.67
CA GLN A 321 -16.10 -21.93 -21.94
C GLN A 321 -15.90 -23.44 -22.11
N THR A 322 -16.33 -24.00 -23.25
CA THR A 322 -16.03 -25.40 -23.62
C THR A 322 -14.57 -25.53 -24.02
N THR A 323 -13.67 -25.61 -23.05
CA THR A 323 -12.29 -26.05 -23.29
C THR A 323 -12.20 -27.57 -23.18
N GLU A 324 -11.40 -28.20 -24.03
CA GLU A 324 -11.02 -29.62 -23.98
C GLU A 324 -10.23 -29.95 -22.69
N ARG A 325 -10.91 -29.92 -21.53
CA ARG A 325 -10.33 -30.31 -20.25
C ARG A 325 -10.92 -31.63 -19.78
N GLY A 326 -10.09 -32.41 -19.09
CA GLY A 326 -10.44 -33.74 -18.61
C GLY A 326 -11.73 -33.72 -17.76
N PRO A 327 -12.51 -34.82 -17.77
CA PRO A 327 -13.92 -34.84 -17.34
C PRO A 327 -14.21 -34.52 -15.87
N ASN A 328 -13.20 -34.24 -15.05
CA ASN A 328 -13.32 -34.10 -13.59
C ASN A 328 -12.78 -32.77 -13.01
N ALA A 329 -12.39 -31.78 -13.82
CA ALA A 329 -11.93 -30.50 -13.31
C ALA A 329 -13.09 -29.49 -13.19
N PRO A 330 -13.28 -28.83 -12.03
CA PRO A 330 -14.36 -27.85 -11.87
C PRO A 330 -14.15 -26.62 -12.77
N PRO A 331 -15.25 -25.94 -13.19
CA PRO A 331 -15.19 -24.77 -14.06
C PRO A 331 -14.28 -23.68 -13.50
N GLY A 332 -13.41 -23.13 -14.35
CA GLY A 332 -12.49 -22.06 -13.97
C GLY A 332 -11.26 -22.51 -13.17
N LEU A 333 -11.14 -23.78 -12.74
CA LEU A 333 -9.92 -24.25 -12.08
C LEU A 333 -8.78 -24.35 -13.09
N PHE A 334 -7.78 -23.50 -12.90
CA PHE A 334 -6.59 -23.41 -13.74
C PHE A 334 -5.47 -24.33 -13.23
N PHE A 335 -5.30 -24.41 -11.92
CA PHE A 335 -4.27 -25.24 -11.28
C PHE A 335 -4.70 -25.65 -9.87
N LYS A 336 -4.32 -26.86 -9.46
CA LYS A 336 -4.53 -27.35 -8.09
C LYS A 336 -3.29 -28.08 -7.62
N HIS A 337 -2.84 -27.75 -6.42
CA HIS A 337 -1.77 -28.45 -5.73
C HIS A 337 -2.26 -28.87 -4.35
N CYS A 338 -2.06 -30.14 -3.99
CA CYS A 338 -2.46 -30.71 -2.70
C CYS A 338 -1.28 -31.46 -2.09
N GLY A 339 -1.20 -31.45 -0.76
CA GLY A 339 -0.14 -32.14 -0.01
C GLY A 339 0.35 -31.38 1.21
N HIS A 340 -0.35 -30.33 1.64
CA HIS A 340 0.06 -29.52 2.79
C HIS A 340 -0.75 -29.91 4.02
N SER A 341 -0.24 -30.88 4.80
CA SER A 341 -0.66 -31.05 6.18
C SER A 341 0.42 -30.45 7.08
N VAL A 342 0.06 -29.49 7.92
CA VAL A 342 0.90 -29.15 9.09
C VAL A 342 0.69 -30.30 10.09
N SER A 343 1.55 -31.31 10.06
CA SER A 343 1.55 -32.35 11.09
C SER A 343 2.30 -31.83 12.32
N ASP A 344 1.61 -31.67 13.44
CA ASP A 344 2.20 -31.39 14.76
C ASP A 344 2.85 -32.64 15.41
N ASP A 345 3.12 -33.69 14.62
CA ASP A 345 3.70 -34.93 15.14
C ASP A 345 5.23 -34.85 15.13
N VAL A 346 5.77 -34.61 16.33
CA VAL A 346 7.14 -34.93 16.71
C VAL A 346 7.31 -36.45 16.59
N GLU A 347 8.33 -36.88 15.86
CA GLU A 347 8.70 -38.28 15.54
C GLU A 347 8.08 -38.89 14.27
N THR A 348 8.65 -38.59 13.10
CA THR A 348 9.13 -39.60 12.12
C THR A 348 9.79 -38.90 10.92
N THR A 349 10.93 -39.43 10.50
CA THR A 349 11.73 -38.94 9.39
C THR A 349 11.13 -39.33 8.03
N SER A 350 10.41 -38.43 7.36
CA SER A 350 10.33 -38.39 5.88
C SER A 350 9.87 -37.01 5.42
N GLY A 351 10.76 -36.27 4.75
CA GLY A 351 10.58 -34.87 4.40
C GLY A 351 9.46 -34.59 3.38
N GLY A 352 9.01 -33.33 3.38
CA GLY A 352 8.11 -32.80 2.36
C GLY A 352 7.27 -31.58 2.74
N GLY A 353 7.77 -30.64 3.56
CA GLY A 353 7.03 -29.43 3.96
C GLY A 353 7.40 -28.16 3.19
N THR A 354 8.14 -28.26 2.08
CA THR A 354 8.67 -27.09 1.36
C THR A 354 8.14 -27.07 -0.08
N LEU A 355 7.41 -26.01 -0.43
CA LEU A 355 7.03 -25.73 -1.81
C LEU A 355 8.26 -25.20 -2.56
N GLN A 356 8.82 -26.00 -3.45
CA GLN A 356 9.81 -25.53 -4.41
C GLN A 356 9.08 -24.96 -5.63
N ILE A 357 8.96 -23.64 -5.69
CA ILE A 357 8.40 -22.95 -6.85
C ILE A 357 9.49 -22.86 -7.92
N TRP A 358 9.34 -23.62 -8.99
CA TRP A 358 10.19 -23.51 -10.16
C TRP A 358 9.62 -22.46 -11.09
N ARG A 359 10.39 -21.41 -11.38
CA ARG A 359 10.07 -20.51 -12.50
C ARG A 359 10.22 -21.31 -13.78
N MET A 360 9.08 -21.65 -14.39
CA MET A 360 9.08 -22.26 -15.71
C MET A 360 9.78 -21.30 -16.68
N SER A 361 10.84 -21.78 -17.31
CA SER A 361 11.64 -20.97 -18.24
C SER A 361 10.75 -20.50 -19.39
N ASP A 362 10.86 -19.22 -19.71
CA ASP A 362 10.20 -18.54 -20.83
C ASP A 362 10.47 -19.20 -22.19
N LEU A 363 11.54 -20.01 -22.28
CA LEU A 363 11.90 -20.82 -23.44
C LEU A 363 10.78 -21.78 -23.90
N ILE A 364 9.85 -22.19 -23.02
CA ILE A 364 8.75 -23.09 -23.41
C ILE A 364 7.61 -22.38 -24.17
N TYR A 365 7.54 -21.05 -24.12
CA TYR A 365 6.48 -20.26 -24.76
C TYR A 365 6.93 -19.58 -26.06
N ARG A 366 8.22 -19.69 -26.40
CA ARG A 366 8.83 -19.00 -27.54
C ARG A 366 8.90 -19.90 -28.78
N PRO A 367 8.90 -19.34 -30.00
CA PRO A 367 9.03 -20.10 -31.23
C PRO A 367 10.29 -20.97 -31.21
N ARG A 368 10.13 -22.28 -31.55
CA ARG A 368 11.20 -23.29 -31.44
C ARG A 368 12.55 -22.84 -32.02
N ASN A 369 12.56 -22.13 -33.14
CA ASN A 369 13.80 -21.72 -33.80
C ASN A 369 14.58 -20.65 -33.02
N GLU A 370 13.89 -19.73 -32.34
CA GLU A 370 14.51 -18.70 -31.51
C GLU A 370 15.11 -19.31 -30.24
N VAL A 371 14.37 -20.24 -29.63
CA VAL A 371 14.80 -20.99 -28.44
C VAL A 371 16.04 -21.83 -28.74
N LEU A 372 16.08 -22.52 -29.88
CA LEU A 372 17.23 -23.32 -30.29
C LEU A 372 18.47 -22.45 -30.59
N THR A 373 18.27 -21.26 -31.17
CA THR A 373 19.38 -20.32 -31.45
C THR A 373 20.00 -19.83 -30.15
N GLU A 374 19.17 -19.43 -29.19
CA GLU A 374 19.63 -18.98 -27.88
C GLU A 374 20.25 -20.12 -27.05
N LEU A 375 19.70 -21.33 -27.10
CA LEU A 375 20.29 -22.49 -26.42
C LEU A 375 21.67 -22.89 -26.97
N GLU A 376 21.92 -22.67 -28.26
CA GLU A 376 23.25 -22.89 -28.84
C GLU A 376 24.30 -21.90 -28.29
N ASP A 377 23.91 -20.65 -27.97
CA ASP A 377 24.78 -19.67 -27.34
C ASP A 377 25.21 -20.09 -25.91
N PHE A 378 24.37 -20.87 -25.21
CA PHE A 378 24.62 -21.36 -23.85
C PHE A 378 25.11 -22.83 -23.77
N LYS A 379 25.29 -23.49 -24.91
CA LYS A 379 25.64 -24.92 -25.01
C LYS A 379 26.91 -25.29 -24.26
N ALA A 380 27.91 -24.42 -24.26
CA ALA A 380 29.16 -24.63 -23.51
C ALA A 380 28.95 -24.60 -21.97
N HIS A 381 27.95 -23.86 -21.50
CA HIS A 381 27.60 -23.75 -20.07
C HIS A 381 26.84 -24.98 -19.59
N VAL A 382 25.92 -25.50 -20.41
CA VAL A 382 25.11 -26.70 -20.10
C VAL A 382 25.98 -27.97 -20.11
N ALA A 383 26.94 -28.07 -21.03
CA ALA A 383 27.87 -29.20 -21.12
C ALA A 383 28.79 -29.36 -19.89
N GLY A 384 28.98 -28.30 -19.10
CA GLY A 384 29.75 -28.33 -17.85
C GLY A 384 28.97 -28.87 -16.63
N CYS A 385 27.65 -29.00 -16.73
CA CYS A 385 26.77 -29.47 -15.66
C CYS A 385 26.62 -31.00 -15.70
N GLY A 386 27.74 -31.72 -15.60
CA GLY A 386 27.70 -33.14 -15.25
C GLY A 386 27.41 -33.32 -13.76
N PRO A 387 26.75 -34.42 -13.33
CA PRO A 387 26.54 -34.69 -11.92
C PRO A 387 27.91 -34.79 -11.22
N LYS A 388 28.12 -33.98 -10.18
CA LYS A 388 29.25 -34.17 -9.27
C LYS A 388 29.06 -35.52 -8.57
N ALA A 389 30.04 -36.40 -8.73
CA ALA A 389 30.11 -37.73 -8.11
C ALA A 389 30.07 -37.65 -6.57
#